data_AF-A0A6J2YH26-F1
#
_entry.id   AF-A0A6J2YH26-F1
#
_cell.length_a   1.000
_cell.length_b   1.000
_cell.length_c   1.000
_cell.angle_alpha   90.00
_cell.angle_beta   90.00
_cell.angle_gamma   90.00
#
_symmetry.space_group_name_H-M   'P 1'
#
loop_
_entity.id
_entity.type
_entity.pdbx_description
1 polymer ?
#
loop_
_entity_poly.entity_id
_entity_poly.type
_entity_poly.pdbx_seq_one_letter_code
_entity_poly.pdbx_strand_id
1 'polypeptide(L)'
;MDHLWEDITDDEDFLELVHHVLHPRAPQVYRDRPDHFNIWNDTEFKARFRLEKQVVRFIIDELSEQISSVTDRNQAVTPTEMVCTALRFLATGSFYKLLEISGASINQQPAEKYIWF
;
A
#
# COMPACT_ATOMS: atom_id res chain seq x y z
N MET A 1 -47.22 -13.35 -13.41
CA MET A 1 -45.97 -13.66 -12.67
C MET A 1 -45.12 -14.56 -13.58
N ASP A 2 -44.96 -14.21 -14.87
CA ASP A 2 -44.36 -15.12 -15.87
C ASP A 2 -43.65 -14.32 -16.98
N HIS A 3 -42.89 -13.28 -16.63
CA HIS A 3 -42.21 -12.40 -17.60
C HIS A 3 -40.72 -12.21 -17.31
N LEU A 4 -40.08 -13.15 -16.60
CA LEU A 4 -38.64 -13.13 -16.27
C LEU A 4 -37.84 -14.18 -17.07
N TRP A 5 -38.44 -14.78 -18.11
CA TRP A 5 -37.80 -15.82 -18.94
C TRP A 5 -37.67 -15.46 -20.42
N GLU A 6 -38.15 -14.27 -20.84
CA GLU A 6 -38.11 -13.84 -22.25
C GLU A 6 -36.88 -12.98 -22.61
N ASP A 7 -35.96 -12.73 -21.69
CA ASP A 7 -34.85 -11.78 -21.89
C ASP A 7 -33.46 -12.36 -21.57
N ILE A 8 -33.26 -13.66 -21.82
CA ILE A 8 -31.90 -14.18 -22.10
C ILE A 8 -31.77 -14.13 -23.62
N THR A 9 -31.40 -12.96 -24.12
CA THR A 9 -31.67 -12.55 -25.50
C THR A 9 -30.53 -12.94 -26.45
N ASP A 10 -29.40 -13.44 -25.93
CA ASP A 10 -28.25 -13.91 -26.72
C ASP A 10 -27.43 -15.00 -25.99
N ASP A 11 -26.73 -15.85 -26.76
CA ASP A 11 -25.78 -16.85 -26.23
C ASP A 11 -24.64 -16.17 -25.44
N GLU A 12 -24.34 -14.91 -25.77
CA GLU A 12 -23.36 -14.07 -25.08
C GLU A 12 -23.81 -13.70 -23.64
N ASP A 13 -25.07 -13.35 -23.43
CA ASP A 13 -25.62 -13.07 -22.09
C ASP A 13 -25.65 -14.34 -21.22
N PHE A 14 -25.94 -15.49 -21.83
CA PHE A 14 -25.88 -16.79 -21.17
C PHE A 14 -24.43 -17.15 -20.79
N LEU A 15 -23.46 -16.90 -21.68
CA LEU A 15 -22.04 -17.12 -21.40
C LEU A 15 -21.52 -16.19 -20.31
N GLU A 16 -21.96 -14.92 -20.27
CA GLU A 16 -21.60 -13.98 -19.20
C GLU A 16 -22.16 -14.44 -17.85
N LEU A 17 -23.42 -14.89 -17.81
CA LEU A 17 -24.03 -15.47 -16.61
C LEU A 17 -23.27 -16.72 -16.14
N VAL A 18 -22.96 -17.64 -17.05
CA VAL A 18 -22.20 -18.86 -16.77
C VAL A 18 -20.80 -18.51 -16.26
N HIS A 19 -20.12 -17.52 -16.84
CA HIS A 19 -18.82 -17.08 -16.40
C HIS A 19 -18.86 -16.52 -14.97
N HIS A 20 -19.88 -15.73 -14.62
CA HIS A 20 -20.08 -15.20 -13.26
C HIS A 20 -20.43 -16.26 -12.22
N VAL A 21 -21.17 -17.32 -12.60
CA VAL A 21 -21.55 -18.42 -11.71
C VAL A 21 -20.40 -19.42 -11.52
N LEU A 22 -19.67 -19.74 -12.59
CA LEU A 22 -18.56 -20.71 -12.55
C LEU A 22 -17.26 -20.11 -11.99
N HIS A 23 -17.07 -18.80 -12.10
CA HIS A 23 -15.92 -18.09 -11.55
C HIS A 23 -16.36 -17.05 -10.51
N PRO A 24 -16.88 -17.51 -9.34
CA PRO A 24 -17.21 -16.58 -8.27
C PRO A 24 -15.94 -15.82 -7.89
N ARG A 25 -16.07 -14.51 -7.69
CA ARG A 25 -14.98 -13.69 -7.16
C ARG A 25 -14.45 -14.37 -5.90
N ALA A 26 -13.13 -14.55 -5.83
CA ALA A 26 -12.50 -15.11 -4.65
C ALA A 26 -12.98 -14.35 -3.41
N PRO A 27 -13.36 -15.05 -2.33
CA PRO A 27 -13.88 -14.40 -1.14
C PRO A 27 -12.82 -13.43 -0.61
N GLN A 28 -13.27 -12.23 -0.24
CA GLN A 28 -12.39 -11.22 0.32
C GLN A 28 -11.87 -11.71 1.68
N VAL A 29 -10.56 -11.97 1.76
CA VAL A 29 -9.90 -12.36 3.01
C VAL A 29 -9.45 -11.09 3.73
N TYR A 30 -10.13 -10.75 4.81
CA TYR A 30 -9.69 -9.70 5.72
C TYR A 30 -8.64 -10.28 6.66
N ARG A 31 -7.46 -9.65 6.70
CA ARG A 31 -6.42 -9.97 7.69
C ARG A 31 -6.54 -9.00 8.84
N ASP A 32 -6.48 -9.52 10.07
CA ASP A 32 -6.42 -8.68 11.26
C ASP A 32 -5.16 -7.81 11.21
N ARG A 33 -5.35 -6.51 11.42
CA ARG A 33 -4.27 -5.53 11.51
C ARG A 33 -3.99 -5.28 12.99
N PRO A 34 -2.85 -5.76 13.51
CA PRO A 34 -2.49 -5.51 14.89
C PRO A 34 -2.25 -4.01 15.10
N ASP A 35 -2.84 -3.45 16.16
CA ASP A 35 -2.57 -2.09 16.59
C ASP A 35 -1.16 -2.00 17.22
N HIS A 36 -0.19 -1.71 16.35
CA HIS A 36 1.22 -1.59 16.74
C HIS A 36 1.49 -0.53 17.81
N PHE A 37 0.59 0.44 17.97
CA PHE A 37 0.74 1.49 18.97
C PHE A 37 0.46 0.99 20.39
N ASN A 38 -0.48 0.05 20.52
CA ASN A 38 -0.91 -0.51 21.80
C ASN A 38 -0.21 -1.82 22.17
N ILE A 39 0.29 -2.59 21.19
CA ILE A 39 0.92 -3.90 21.45
C ILE A 39 2.31 -3.75 22.09
N TRP A 40 3.05 -2.69 21.77
CA TRP A 40 4.44 -2.53 22.23
C TRP A 40 4.55 -1.55 23.39
N ASN A 41 5.42 -1.82 24.36
CA ASN A 41 5.81 -0.80 25.34
C ASN A 41 6.66 0.30 24.70
N ASP A 42 6.92 1.40 25.41
CA ASP A 42 7.61 2.56 24.83
C ASP A 42 9.04 2.27 24.40
N THR A 43 9.77 1.44 25.16
CA THR A 43 11.14 1.04 24.83
C THR A 43 11.18 0.21 23.54
N GLU A 44 10.28 -0.76 23.43
CA GLU A 44 10.10 -1.61 22.27
C GLU A 44 9.63 -0.84 21.04
N PHE A 45 8.73 0.12 21.23
CA PHE A 45 8.24 1.00 20.19
C PHE A 45 9.37 1.88 19.65
N LYS A 46 10.13 2.51 20.55
CA LYS A 46 11.29 3.35 20.20
C LYS A 46 12.36 2.55 19.47
N ALA A 47 12.63 1.31 19.87
CA ALA A 47 13.58 0.45 19.16
C ALA A 47 13.15 0.15 17.72
N ARG A 48 11.84 0.00 17.46
CA ARG A 48 11.30 -0.38 16.13
C ARG A 48 11.09 0.82 15.20
N PHE A 49 10.60 1.94 15.72
CA PHE A 49 10.27 3.13 14.93
C PHE A 49 11.28 4.26 15.06
N ARG A 50 12.29 4.13 15.94
CA ARG A 50 13.31 5.14 16.25
C ARG A 50 12.77 6.46 16.83
N LEU A 51 11.48 6.50 17.15
CA LEU A 51 10.78 7.66 17.74
C LEU A 51 9.98 7.22 18.96
N GLU A 52 9.78 8.14 19.89
CA GLU A 52 8.93 7.93 21.07
C GLU A 52 7.46 8.02 20.69
N LYS A 53 6.59 7.28 21.41
CA LYS A 53 5.15 7.28 21.13
C LYS A 53 4.53 8.67 21.19
N GLN A 54 4.97 9.52 22.11
CA GLN A 54 4.48 10.90 22.23
C GLN A 54 4.74 11.70 20.95
N VAL A 55 5.93 11.56 20.37
CA VAL A 55 6.30 12.22 19.11
C VAL A 55 5.48 11.67 17.95
N VAL A 56 5.30 10.35 17.88
CA VAL A 56 4.48 9.74 16.83
C VAL A 56 3.01 10.16 16.95
N ARG A 57 2.49 10.31 18.17
CA ARG A 57 1.13 10.80 18.40
C ARG A 57 0.95 12.23 17.90
N PHE A 58 1.91 13.11 18.19
CA PHE A 58 1.93 14.46 17.64
C PHE A 58 1.92 14.47 16.10
N ILE A 59 2.73 13.61 15.46
CA ILE A 59 2.75 13.47 13.99
C ILE A 59 1.38 12.99 13.46
N ILE A 60 0.75 12.03 14.13
CA ILE A 60 -0.57 11.54 13.74
C ILE A 60 -1.60 12.67 13.84
N ASP A 61 -1.60 13.43 14.92
CA ASP A 61 -2.56 14.52 15.14
C ASP A 61 -2.44 15.60 14.04
N GLU A 62 -1.22 15.99 13.67
CA GLU A 62 -0.95 16.97 12.60
C GLU A 62 -1.33 16.45 11.19
N LEU A 63 -1.14 15.16 10.93
CA LEU A 63 -1.39 14.58 9.61
C LEU A 63 -2.81 14.04 9.43
N SER A 64 -3.52 13.75 10.52
CA SER A 64 -4.81 13.06 10.51
C SER A 64 -5.81 13.73 9.57
N GLU A 65 -5.88 15.06 9.57
CA GLU A 65 -6.78 15.81 8.69
C GLU A 65 -6.49 15.62 7.19
N GLN A 66 -5.22 15.37 6.84
CA GLN A 66 -4.78 15.27 5.44
C GLN A 66 -4.80 13.82 4.92
N ILE A 67 -4.57 12.85 5.80
CA ILE A 67 -4.42 11.43 5.42
C ILE A 67 -5.64 10.58 5.74
N SER A 68 -6.62 11.12 6.46
CA SER A 68 -7.85 10.40 6.78
C SER A 68 -8.62 10.04 5.51
N SER A 69 -9.08 8.79 5.44
CA SER A 69 -9.94 8.34 4.36
C SER A 69 -11.29 9.04 4.44
N VAL A 70 -11.77 9.54 3.30
CA VAL A 70 -13.12 10.12 3.15
C VAL A 70 -14.21 9.05 3.30
N THR A 71 -13.85 7.77 3.10
CA THR A 71 -14.80 6.65 3.20
C THR A 71 -14.29 5.55 4.12
N ASP A 72 -15.19 5.01 4.94
CA ASP A 72 -14.92 3.85 5.79
C ASP A 72 -15.15 2.51 5.05
N ARG A 73 -15.17 2.55 3.71
CA ARG A 73 -15.43 1.37 2.89
C ARG A 73 -14.19 0.48 2.90
N ASN A 74 -14.37 -0.83 3.11
CA ASN A 74 -13.32 -1.87 3.07
C ASN A 74 -12.24 -1.82 4.18
N GLN A 75 -12.56 -1.46 5.43
CA GLN A 75 -11.56 -1.40 6.52
C GLN A 75 -10.41 -0.47 6.11
N ALA A 76 -10.77 0.80 5.90
CA ALA A 76 -9.83 1.82 5.47
C ALA A 76 -8.65 1.88 6.45
N VAL A 77 -7.45 2.04 5.90
CA VAL A 77 -6.22 2.16 6.71
C VAL A 77 -6.38 3.40 7.58
N THR A 78 -6.21 3.23 8.90
CA THR A 78 -6.32 4.37 9.81
C THR A 78 -5.09 5.29 9.65
N PRO A 79 -5.20 6.60 9.95
CA PRO A 79 -4.05 7.51 9.97
C PRO A 79 -2.87 6.96 10.79
N THR A 80 -3.16 6.35 11.95
CA THR A 80 -2.17 5.69 12.80
C THR A 80 -1.45 4.55 12.09
N GLU A 81 -2.18 3.67 11.40
CA GLU A 81 -1.60 2.57 10.62
C GLU A 81 -0.74 3.09 9.46
N MET A 82 -1.17 4.15 8.78
CA MET A 82 -0.42 4.78 7.69
C MET A 82 0.90 5.35 8.21
N VAL A 83 0.87 6.13 9.29
CA VAL A 83 2.06 6.73 9.90
C VAL A 83 3.00 5.64 10.42
N CYS A 84 2.50 4.63 11.13
CA CYS A 84 3.34 3.52 11.61
C CYS A 84 4.00 2.78 10.44
N THR A 85 3.28 2.53 9.36
CA THR A 85 3.83 1.86 8.17
C THR A 85 4.94 2.70 7.52
N ALA A 86 4.71 4.00 7.35
CA ALA A 86 5.70 4.92 6.79
C ALA A 86 6.95 5.01 7.67
N LEU A 87 6.78 5.17 8.99
CA LEU A 87 7.88 5.22 9.95
C LEU A 87 8.69 3.92 9.93
N ARG A 88 8.03 2.76 9.83
CA ARG A 88 8.73 1.47 9.74
C ARG A 88 9.60 1.39 8.50
N PHE A 89 9.09 1.86 7.36
CA PHE A 89 9.85 1.94 6.12
C PHE A 89 11.08 2.84 6.25
N LEU A 90 10.91 4.04 6.81
CA LEU A 90 11.99 5.00 7.03
C LEU A 90 13.03 4.50 8.04
N ALA A 91 12.58 3.89 9.14
CA ALA A 91 13.44 3.31 10.15
C ALA A 91 14.21 2.08 9.65
N THR A 92 13.77 1.39 8.60
CA THR A 92 14.53 0.27 8.04
C THR A 92 15.66 0.73 7.12
N GLY A 93 15.68 2.02 6.71
CA GLY A 93 16.69 2.54 5.80
C GLY A 93 16.57 2.00 4.37
N SER A 94 15.42 1.39 4.03
CA SER A 94 15.19 0.79 2.70
C SER A 94 15.24 1.80 1.56
N PHE A 95 15.13 3.10 1.84
CA PHE A 95 15.27 4.16 0.84
C PHE A 95 16.70 4.28 0.27
N TYR A 96 17.74 3.95 1.04
CA TYR A 96 19.13 4.03 0.57
C TYR A 96 19.38 3.11 -0.64
N LYS A 97 18.68 1.98 -0.70
CA LYS A 97 18.79 1.00 -1.79
C LYS A 97 18.24 1.52 -3.13
N LEU A 98 17.29 2.46 -3.11
CA LEU A 98 16.76 3.08 -4.33
C LEU A 98 17.72 4.13 -4.90
N LEU A 99 18.42 4.88 -4.04
CA LEU A 99 19.40 5.89 -4.46
C LEU A 99 20.65 5.25 -5.09
N GLU A 100 21.06 4.08 -4.60
CA GLU A 100 22.20 3.34 -5.15
C GLU A 100 21.96 2.87 -6.60
N ILE A 101 20.76 2.39 -6.90
CA ILE A 101 20.38 1.94 -8.26
C ILE A 101 20.33 3.13 -9.23
N SER A 102 19.88 4.29 -8.78
CA SER A 102 19.85 5.51 -9.61
C SER A 102 21.23 6.15 -9.79
N GLY A 103 22.13 6.00 -8.81
CA GLY A 103 23.49 6.55 -8.85
C GLY A 103 24.43 5.82 -9.81
N ALA A 104 24.12 4.57 -10.17
CA ALA A 104 24.93 3.77 -11.09
C ALA A 104 24.82 4.19 -12.56
N SER A 105 23.83 5.03 -12.94
CA SER A 105 23.63 5.43 -14.34
C SER A 105 24.25 6.79 -14.71
N ILE A 106 24.89 7.51 -13.77
CA ILE A 106 25.33 8.90 -14.01
C ILE A 106 26.81 9.01 -14.43
N ASN A 107 27.58 7.91 -14.44
CA ASN A 107 29.03 7.95 -14.69
C ASN A 107 29.51 7.03 -15.82
N GLN A 108 28.82 7.01 -16.96
CA GLN A 108 29.39 6.48 -18.20
C GLN A 108 29.15 7.44 -19.36
N GLN A 109 29.84 8.57 -19.31
CA GLN A 109 30.37 9.19 -20.51
C GLN A 109 31.90 9.08 -20.45
N PRO A 110 32.55 8.31 -21.34
CA PRO A 110 33.99 8.43 -21.49
C PRO A 110 34.28 9.77 -22.16
N ALA A 111 34.89 10.67 -21.40
CA ALA A 111 35.48 11.90 -21.91
C ALA A 111 36.62 11.53 -22.88
N GLU A 112 36.36 11.81 -24.16
CA GLU A 112 37.28 12.27 -25.21
C GLU A 112 38.76 11.82 -25.17
N LYS A 113 39.26 11.30 -26.30
CA LYS A 113 40.13 12.08 -27.21
C LYS A 113 40.77 11.22 -28.31
N TYR A 114 40.53 11.67 -29.54
CA TYR A 114 41.36 11.56 -30.74
C TYR A 114 42.76 10.94 -30.57
N ILE A 115 43.00 9.82 -31.26
CA ILE A 115 44.30 9.53 -31.91
C ILE A 115 43.99 8.89 -33.27
N TRP A 116 44.33 9.61 -34.32
CA TRP A 116 44.51 9.10 -35.68
C TRP A 116 45.71 8.17 -35.72
N PHE A 117 45.58 7.00 -36.33
CA PHE A 117 46.51 6.44 -37.34
C PHE A 117 45.84 5.26 -38.05
#